data_AF-A0A1S4E9Z4-F1
#
_entry.id   AF-A0A1S4E9Z4-F1
#
_cell.length_a   1.000
_cell.length_b   1.000
_cell.length_c   1.000
_cell.angle_alpha   90.00
_cell.angle_beta   90.00
_cell.angle_gamma   90.00
#
_symmetry.space_group_name_H-M   'P 1'
#
loop_
_entity.id
_entity.type
_entity.pdbx_description
1 polymer ?
#
loop_
_entity_poly.entity_id
_entity_poly.type
_entity_poly.pdbx_seq_one_letter_code
_entity_poly.pdbx_strand_id
1 'polypeptide(L)'
;MACTLSANNLISLFLLIMEFSYKEITRQLKDLSNVSLTRTVLISTNHVHRIRLIHWEITSIIKHISSCFAFDMLIESVTSTVRVIYFMFLILRFLTEAFYSPSKSSTFSIFQSIVFLISVVGKFVYLCYRCNRVVQEEENSLICINSLLLKARSHKDTQAVSVLSDFLEQAKVRQISFTACGLFTLNLRLVCTIFGITMTYFIVLVQFKTAAQSTKTE
;
A
#
# COMPACT_ATOMS: atom_id res chain seq x y z
N MET A 1 -10.51 -12.99 17.20
CA MET A 1 -10.91 -11.78 16.46
C MET A 1 -10.36 -10.49 17.07
N ALA A 2 -10.17 -10.39 18.40
CA ALA A 2 -9.58 -9.21 19.05
C ALA A 2 -8.07 -8.99 18.77
N CYS A 3 -7.24 -10.03 18.81
CA CYS A 3 -5.79 -9.92 18.53
C CYS A 3 -5.45 -9.47 17.09
N THR A 4 -6.24 -9.90 16.10
CA THR A 4 -6.06 -9.46 14.70
C THR A 4 -6.45 -7.99 14.52
N LEU A 5 -7.41 -7.50 15.30
CA LEU A 5 -7.83 -6.10 15.25
C LEU A 5 -6.75 -5.16 15.82
N SER A 6 -6.07 -5.59 16.90
CA SER A 6 -4.95 -4.82 17.47
C SER A 6 -3.73 -4.78 16.53
N ALA A 7 -3.39 -5.90 15.88
CA ALA A 7 -2.28 -5.95 14.93
C ALA A 7 -2.53 -5.06 13.70
N ASN A 8 -3.74 -5.07 13.14
CA ASN A 8 -4.07 -4.25 11.97
C ASN A 8 -4.08 -2.74 12.27
N ASN A 9 -4.56 -2.35 13.45
CA ASN A 9 -4.50 -0.96 13.89
C ASN A 9 -3.05 -0.52 14.11
N LEU A 10 -2.22 -1.41 14.64
CA LEU A 10 -0.79 -1.15 14.86
C LEU A 10 -0.04 -1.00 13.52
N ILE A 11 -0.26 -1.90 12.55
CA ILE A 11 0.33 -1.79 11.20
C ILE A 11 -0.12 -0.49 10.52
N SER A 12 -1.42 -0.14 10.62
CA SER A 12 -1.95 1.09 10.03
C SER A 12 -1.34 2.34 10.67
N LEU A 13 -1.18 2.35 12.00
CA LEU A 13 -0.52 3.44 12.73
C LEU A 13 0.95 3.56 12.34
N PHE A 14 1.67 2.46 12.21
CA PHE A 14 3.06 2.48 11.74
C PHE A 14 3.16 3.02 10.32
N LEU A 15 2.33 2.56 9.38
CA LEU A 15 2.28 3.11 8.03
C LEU A 15 1.88 4.60 8.00
N LEU A 16 1.11 5.07 8.99
CA LEU A 16 0.81 6.49 9.18
C LEU A 16 2.04 7.29 9.58
N ILE A 17 2.75 6.83 10.60
CA ILE A 17 3.98 7.45 11.07
C ILE A 17 5.02 7.47 9.94
N MET A 18 5.17 6.36 9.19
CA MET A 18 6.13 6.29 8.09
C MET A 18 5.83 7.27 6.95
N GLU A 19 4.56 7.40 6.53
CA GLU A 19 4.20 8.38 5.50
C GLU A 19 4.49 9.81 5.99
N PHE A 20 4.15 10.12 7.24
CA PHE A 20 4.41 11.44 7.81
C PHE A 20 5.91 11.75 7.85
N SER A 21 6.73 10.80 8.28
CA SER A 21 8.19 10.92 8.29
C SER A 21 8.77 11.19 6.90
N TYR A 22 8.35 10.44 5.88
CA TYR A 22 8.82 10.68 4.51
C TYR A 22 8.34 12.00 3.92
N LYS A 23 7.09 12.38 4.20
CA LYS A 23 6.55 13.66 3.76
C LYS A 23 7.34 14.84 4.34
N GLU A 24 7.78 14.73 5.59
CA GLU A 24 8.63 15.72 6.24
C GLU A 24 10.03 15.79 5.62
N ILE A 25 10.69 14.65 5.35
CA ILE A 25 11.98 14.63 4.62
C ILE A 25 11.83 15.29 3.24
N THR A 26 10.80 14.89 2.48
CA THR A 26 10.54 15.43 1.15
C THR A 26 10.26 16.94 1.21
N ARG A 27 9.59 17.42 2.26
CA ARG A 27 9.40 18.85 2.49
C ARG A 27 10.73 19.56 2.75
N GLN A 28 11.57 19.04 3.65
CA GLN A 28 12.89 19.63 3.93
C GLN A 28 13.77 19.68 2.68
N LEU A 29 13.75 18.63 1.84
CA LEU A 29 14.45 18.60 0.56
C LEU A 29 13.93 19.66 -0.42
N LYS A 30 12.60 19.87 -0.48
CA LYS A 30 11.99 20.94 -1.29
C LYS A 30 12.37 22.33 -0.78
N ASP A 31 12.34 22.54 0.53
CA ASP A 31 12.72 23.82 1.14
C ASP A 31 14.18 24.14 0.85
N LEU A 32 15.08 23.15 0.94
CA LEU A 32 16.47 23.30 0.50
C LEU A 32 16.57 23.63 -0.99
N SER A 33 15.81 22.94 -1.85
CA SER A 33 15.79 23.21 -3.29
C SER A 33 15.32 24.63 -3.63
N ASN A 34 14.40 25.19 -2.85
CA ASN A 34 13.88 26.54 -3.01
C ASN A 34 14.85 27.60 -2.46
N VAL A 35 15.44 27.37 -1.29
CA VAL A 35 16.48 28.25 -0.72
C VAL A 35 17.72 28.32 -1.60
N SER A 36 18.10 27.18 -2.19
CA SER A 36 19.21 27.09 -3.15
C SER A 36 18.94 27.86 -4.45
N LEU A 37 17.67 28.16 -4.77
CA LEU A 37 17.29 28.90 -5.96
C LEU A 37 17.52 30.43 -5.80
N THR A 38 17.53 30.93 -4.56
CA THR A 38 17.48 32.37 -4.26
C THR A 38 18.84 32.96 -3.85
N ARG A 39 19.79 32.12 -3.43
CA ARG A 39 21.06 32.61 -2.88
C ARG A 39 22.19 31.69 -3.31
N THR A 40 23.27 32.29 -3.80
CA THR A 40 24.57 31.67 -4.14
C THR A 40 25.15 30.97 -2.90
N VAL A 41 24.62 29.81 -2.56
CA VAL A 41 24.94 29.11 -1.31
C VAL A 41 25.51 27.76 -1.71
N LEU A 42 26.82 27.68 -1.52
CA LEU A 42 27.55 26.51 -1.07
C LEU A 42 26.58 25.63 -0.29
N ILE A 43 26.03 24.60 -0.96
CA ILE A 43 25.03 23.71 -0.36
C ILE A 43 25.63 23.30 0.97
N SER A 44 25.02 23.68 2.10
CA SER A 44 25.61 23.41 3.39
C SER A 44 25.70 21.90 3.51
N THR A 45 26.89 21.38 3.22
CA THR A 45 27.19 19.94 3.11
C THR A 45 26.77 19.24 4.39
N ASN A 46 26.90 19.94 5.52
CA ASN A 46 26.40 19.53 6.83
C ASN A 46 24.88 19.31 6.89
N HIS A 47 24.08 20.15 6.23
CA HIS A 47 22.63 19.98 6.19
C HIS A 47 22.20 18.80 5.31
N VAL A 48 22.82 18.65 4.13
CA VAL A 48 22.59 17.49 3.25
C VAL A 48 23.04 16.21 3.93
N HIS A 49 24.18 16.23 4.61
CA HIS A 49 24.68 15.11 5.40
C HIS A 49 23.69 14.72 6.51
N ARG A 50 23.11 15.71 7.21
CA ARG A 50 22.10 15.45 8.24
C ARG A 50 20.84 14.83 7.68
N ILE A 51 20.32 15.33 6.55
CA ILE A 51 19.15 14.75 5.88
C ILE A 51 19.46 13.32 5.41
N ARG A 52 20.66 13.08 4.87
CA ARG A 52 21.11 11.73 4.48
C ARG A 52 21.08 10.77 5.66
N LEU A 53 21.61 11.17 6.83
CA LEU A 53 21.57 10.34 8.05
C LEU A 53 20.14 10.04 8.50
N ILE A 54 19.27 11.05 8.53
CA ILE A 54 17.86 10.89 8.91
C ILE A 54 17.15 9.93 7.94
N HIS A 55 17.36 10.12 6.63
CA HIS A 55 16.82 9.24 5.60
C HIS A 55 17.33 7.80 5.75
N TRP A 56 18.62 7.63 6.06
CA TRP A 56 19.22 6.33 6.29
C TRP A 56 18.61 5.60 7.49
N GLU A 57 18.47 6.28 8.63
CA GLU A 57 17.86 5.72 9.84
C GLU A 57 16.40 5.34 9.61
N ILE A 58 15.61 6.24 9.02
CA ILE A 58 14.19 5.98 8.73
C ILE A 58 14.05 4.80 7.78
N THR A 59 14.83 4.75 6.69
CA THR A 59 14.78 3.64 5.75
C THR A 59 15.16 2.32 6.42
N SER A 60 16.14 2.33 7.33
CA SER A 60 16.54 1.15 8.11
C SER A 60 15.41 0.68 9.01
N ILE A 61 14.80 1.59 9.78
CA ILE A 61 13.67 1.30 10.68
C ILE A 61 12.51 0.69 9.88
N ILE A 62 12.18 1.24 8.72
CA ILE A 62 11.09 0.70 7.88
C ILE A 62 11.41 -0.69 7.38
N LYS A 63 12.64 -0.96 6.95
CA LYS A 63 13.02 -2.31 6.50
C LYS A 63 12.90 -3.33 7.64
N HIS A 64 13.32 -2.97 8.85
CA HIS A 64 13.15 -3.82 10.02
C HIS A 64 11.67 -4.06 10.36
N ILE A 65 10.87 -2.99 10.42
CA ILE A 65 9.43 -3.07 10.69
C ILE A 65 8.71 -3.89 9.62
N SER A 66 8.98 -3.60 8.35
CA SER A 66 8.43 -4.33 7.20
C SER A 66 8.77 -5.81 7.29
N SER A 67 10.00 -6.17 7.66
CA SER A 67 10.40 -7.57 7.86
C SER A 67 9.70 -8.22 9.06
N CYS A 68 9.48 -7.51 10.16
CA CYS A 68 8.78 -8.04 11.34
C CYS A 68 7.29 -8.30 11.04
N PHE A 69 6.63 -7.35 10.37
CA PHE A 69 5.20 -7.44 10.04
C PHE A 69 4.94 -8.14 8.71
N ALA A 70 5.97 -8.62 8.00
CA ALA A 70 5.84 -9.31 6.73
C ALA A 70 4.90 -10.52 6.81
N PHE A 71 4.98 -11.25 7.93
CA PHE A 71 4.12 -12.41 8.20
C PHE A 71 2.69 -12.01 8.56
N ASP A 72 2.51 -10.96 9.37
CA ASP A 72 1.19 -10.43 9.71
C ASP A 72 0.48 -9.89 8.47
N MET A 73 1.22 -9.19 7.59
CA MET A 73 0.76 -8.74 6.29
C MET A 73 0.29 -9.90 5.39
N LEU A 74 1.03 -11.02 5.40
CA LEU A 74 0.63 -12.24 4.69
C LEU A 74 -0.67 -12.80 5.25
N ILE A 75 -0.75 -13.02 6.57
CA ILE A 75 -1.95 -13.54 7.22
C ILE A 75 -3.16 -12.65 6.94
N GLU A 76 -3.02 -11.34 7.04
CA GLU A 76 -4.13 -10.41 6.79
C GLU A 76 -4.59 -10.44 5.33
N SER A 77 -3.67 -10.58 4.36
CA SER A 77 -4.03 -10.70 2.94
C SER A 77 -4.80 -11.98 2.62
N VAL A 78 -4.37 -13.12 3.18
CA VAL A 78 -5.03 -14.42 3.02
C VAL A 78 -6.39 -14.38 3.71
N THR A 79 -6.44 -13.86 4.94
CA THR A 79 -7.68 -13.73 5.70
C THR A 79 -8.67 -12.81 5.00
N SER A 80 -8.22 -11.70 4.43
CA SER A 80 -9.06 -10.78 3.64
C SER A 80 -9.63 -11.47 2.41
N THR A 81 -8.81 -12.24 1.69
CA THR A 81 -9.25 -13.00 0.50
C THR A 81 -10.31 -14.04 0.86
N VAL A 82 -10.08 -14.85 1.91
CA VAL A 82 -11.04 -15.86 2.37
C VAL A 82 -12.36 -15.20 2.82
N ARG A 83 -12.30 -14.07 3.54
CA ARG A 83 -13.49 -13.32 3.96
C ARG A 83 -14.29 -12.79 2.77
N VAL A 84 -13.62 -12.25 1.74
CA VAL A 84 -14.28 -11.79 0.52
C VAL A 84 -15.03 -12.93 -0.16
N ILE A 85 -14.39 -14.09 -0.33
CA ILE A 85 -15.02 -15.28 -0.92
C ILE A 85 -16.23 -15.73 -0.08
N TYR A 86 -16.08 -15.79 1.25
CA TYR A 86 -17.14 -16.18 2.16
C TYR A 86 -18.36 -15.26 2.09
N PHE A 87 -18.16 -13.93 2.14
CA PHE A 87 -19.27 -12.98 2.05
C PHE A 87 -19.92 -12.95 0.65
N MET A 88 -19.14 -13.12 -0.43
CA MET A 88 -19.68 -13.31 -1.78
C MET A 88 -20.61 -14.53 -1.85
N PHE A 89 -20.20 -15.66 -1.26
CA PHE A 89 -21.01 -16.87 -1.21
C PHE A 89 -22.29 -16.68 -0.37
N LEU A 90 -22.20 -16.01 0.79
CA LEU A 90 -23.36 -15.70 1.61
C LEU A 90 -24.38 -14.83 0.85
N ILE A 91 -23.91 -13.78 0.16
CA ILE A 91 -24.77 -12.92 -0.65
C ILE A 91 -25.48 -13.76 -1.73
N LEU A 92 -24.75 -14.63 -2.44
CA LEU A 92 -25.35 -15.51 -3.46
C LEU A 92 -26.40 -16.44 -2.85
N ARG A 93 -26.11 -17.05 -1.69
CA ARG A 93 -27.03 -17.95 -0.99
C ARG A 93 -28.31 -17.21 -0.60
N PHE A 94 -28.20 -16.05 0.04
CA PHE A 94 -29.37 -15.27 0.45
C PHE A 94 -30.18 -14.74 -0.73
N LEU A 95 -29.52 -14.34 -1.84
CA LEU A 95 -30.22 -13.97 -3.08
C LEU A 95 -30.99 -15.14 -3.68
N THR A 96 -30.40 -16.34 -3.68
CA THR A 96 -31.07 -17.55 -4.17
C THR A 96 -32.28 -17.90 -3.30
N GLU A 97 -32.13 -17.86 -1.97
CA GLU A 97 -33.23 -18.09 -1.02
C GLU A 97 -34.36 -17.06 -1.20
N ALA A 98 -34.02 -15.79 -1.45
CA ALA A 98 -35.00 -14.73 -1.72
C ALA A 98 -35.76 -14.93 -3.03
N PHE A 99 -35.11 -15.47 -4.07
CA PHE A 99 -35.75 -15.75 -5.35
C PHE A 99 -36.74 -16.92 -5.28
N TYR A 100 -36.36 -18.02 -4.61
CA TYR A 100 -37.22 -19.21 -4.52
C TYR A 100 -38.29 -19.13 -3.41
N SER A 101 -38.03 -18.42 -2.31
CA SER A 101 -38.96 -18.30 -1.19
C SER A 101 -39.03 -16.86 -0.64
N PRO A 102 -39.70 -15.94 -1.35
CA PRO A 102 -39.75 -14.53 -0.98
C PRO A 102 -40.39 -14.29 0.40
N SER A 103 -41.26 -15.21 0.87
CA SER A 103 -41.90 -15.14 2.19
C SER A 103 -40.96 -15.38 3.38
N LYS A 104 -39.78 -15.97 3.17
CA LYS A 104 -38.80 -16.29 4.24
C LYS A 104 -37.52 -15.47 4.15
N SER A 105 -37.40 -14.60 3.14
CA SER A 105 -36.15 -13.86 2.90
C SER A 105 -36.00 -12.69 3.86
N SER A 106 -34.99 -12.79 4.73
CA SER A 106 -34.52 -11.66 5.53
C SER A 106 -33.64 -10.75 4.66
N THR A 107 -34.26 -9.76 4.00
CA THR A 107 -33.56 -8.71 3.24
C THR A 107 -32.47 -8.01 4.07
N PHE A 108 -32.69 -7.94 5.39
CA PHE A 108 -31.72 -7.47 6.37
C PHE A 108 -30.39 -8.26 6.34
N SER A 109 -30.46 -9.59 6.18
CA SER A 109 -29.25 -10.45 6.15
C SER A 109 -28.38 -10.20 4.90
N ILE A 110 -29.02 -9.90 3.76
CA ILE A 110 -28.33 -9.52 2.53
C ILE A 110 -27.62 -8.18 2.72
N PHE A 111 -28.36 -7.17 3.22
CA PHE A 111 -27.81 -5.85 3.48
C PHE A 111 -26.61 -5.90 4.43
N GLN A 112 -26.75 -6.62 5.55
CA GLN A 112 -25.67 -6.85 6.50
C GLN A 112 -24.45 -7.48 5.82
N SER A 113 -24.64 -8.52 5.01
CA SER A 113 -23.54 -9.20 4.30
C SER A 113 -22.79 -8.27 3.33
N ILE A 114 -23.53 -7.40 2.61
CA ILE A 114 -22.94 -6.40 1.72
C ILE A 114 -22.11 -5.37 2.50
N VAL A 115 -22.64 -4.86 3.62
CA VAL A 115 -21.92 -3.90 4.47
C VAL A 115 -20.62 -4.51 5.00
N PHE A 116 -20.66 -5.77 5.45
CA PHE A 116 -19.45 -6.48 5.88
C PHE A 116 -18.45 -6.69 4.75
N LEU A 117 -18.91 -7.05 3.55
CA LEU A 117 -18.05 -7.18 2.37
C LEU A 117 -17.34 -5.86 2.05
N ILE A 118 -18.08 -4.75 1.98
CA ILE A 118 -17.53 -3.42 1.74
C ILE A 118 -16.51 -3.05 2.82
N SER A 119 -16.79 -3.35 4.09
CA SER A 119 -15.87 -3.09 5.20
C SER A 119 -14.55 -3.87 5.07
N VAL A 120 -14.62 -5.16 4.72
CA VAL A 120 -13.43 -6.00 4.55
C VAL A 120 -12.59 -5.52 3.36
N VAL A 121 -13.23 -5.30 2.20
CA VAL A 121 -12.53 -4.79 1.01
C VAL A 121 -11.93 -3.42 1.28
N GLY A 122 -12.67 -2.51 1.90
CA GLY A 122 -12.21 -1.17 2.23
C GLY A 122 -10.96 -1.17 3.12
N LYS A 123 -10.89 -2.05 4.13
CA LYS A 123 -9.71 -2.19 4.99
C LYS A 123 -8.48 -2.68 4.23
N PHE A 124 -8.65 -3.69 3.38
CA PHE A 124 -7.56 -4.24 2.59
C PHE A 124 -7.05 -3.24 1.54
N VAL A 125 -7.97 -2.54 0.87
CA VAL A 125 -7.65 -1.41 -0.04
C VAL A 125 -6.89 -0.32 0.70
N TYR A 126 -7.37 0.07 1.88
CA TYR A 126 -6.72 1.09 2.70
C TYR A 126 -5.29 0.69 3.05
N LEU A 127 -5.06 -0.54 3.52
CA LEU A 127 -3.71 -1.06 3.80
C LEU A 127 -2.79 -0.94 2.57
N CYS A 128 -3.25 -1.44 1.42
CA CYS A 128 -2.48 -1.39 0.17
C CYS A 128 -2.22 0.05 -0.31
N TYR A 129 -3.20 0.95 -0.13
CA TYR A 129 -3.07 2.38 -0.43
C TYR A 129 -1.97 3.02 0.42
N ARG A 130 -1.96 2.75 1.74
CA ARG A 130 -0.95 3.27 2.67
C ARG A 130 0.46 2.79 2.30
N CYS A 131 0.63 1.50 2.01
CA CYS A 131 1.90 0.96 1.53
C CYS A 131 2.36 1.66 0.24
N ASN A 132 1.45 1.82 -0.73
CA ASN A 132 1.76 2.49 -2.00
C ASN A 132 2.14 3.97 -1.81
N ARG A 133 1.48 4.67 -0.88
CA ARG A 133 1.80 6.07 -0.55
C ARG A 133 3.20 6.22 0.02
N VAL A 134 3.62 5.34 0.93
CA VAL A 134 4.97 5.38 1.51
C VAL A 134 6.04 5.17 0.42
N VAL A 135 5.86 4.18 -0.45
CA VAL A 135 6.76 3.93 -1.59
C VAL A 135 6.80 5.14 -2.53
N GLN A 136 5.64 5.74 -2.82
CA GLN A 136 5.56 6.93 -3.68
C GLN A 136 6.27 8.15 -3.06
N GLU A 137 6.15 8.36 -1.75
CA GLU A 137 6.85 9.47 -1.07
C GLU A 137 8.38 9.25 -1.04
N GLU A 138 8.84 8.00 -0.96
CA GLU A 138 10.25 7.66 -1.11
C GLU A 138 10.74 7.98 -2.54
N GLU A 139 10.00 7.58 -3.58
CA GLU A 139 10.31 7.92 -4.97
C GLU A 139 10.36 9.45 -5.19
N ASN A 140 9.43 10.19 -4.60
CA ASN A 140 9.43 11.65 -4.64
C ASN A 140 10.69 12.24 -3.99
N SER A 141 11.17 11.66 -2.89
CA SER A 141 12.41 12.08 -2.23
C SER A 141 13.63 11.88 -3.15
N LEU A 142 13.70 10.74 -3.87
CA LEU A 142 14.74 10.45 -4.86
C LEU A 142 14.73 11.44 -6.02
N ILE A 143 13.54 11.78 -6.54
CA ILE A 143 13.39 12.80 -7.58
C ILE A 143 13.90 14.16 -7.09
N CYS A 144 13.59 14.52 -5.83
CA CYS A 144 14.07 15.78 -5.25
C CYS A 144 15.60 15.80 -5.11
N ILE A 145 16.21 14.73 -4.60
CA ILE A 145 17.68 14.59 -4.50
C ILE A 145 18.31 14.71 -5.89
N ASN A 146 17.75 14.04 -6.90
CA ASN A 146 18.26 14.11 -8.27
C ASN A 146 18.16 15.54 -8.85
N SER A 147 17.06 16.25 -8.57
CA SER A 147 16.93 17.66 -8.98
C SER A 147 17.95 18.58 -8.31
N LEU A 148 18.28 18.33 -7.04
CA LEU A 148 19.32 19.05 -6.31
C LEU A 148 20.71 18.77 -6.90
N LEU A 149 20.98 17.52 -7.27
CA LEU A 149 22.24 17.12 -7.92
C LEU A 149 22.43 17.82 -9.26
N LEU A 150 21.38 17.89 -10.08
CA LEU A 150 21.42 18.62 -11.37
C LEU A 150 21.71 20.11 -11.16
N LYS A 151 21.10 20.73 -10.15
CA LYS A 151 21.37 22.13 -9.78
C LYS A 151 22.82 22.32 -9.29
N ALA A 152 23.30 21.46 -8.40
CA ALA A 152 24.68 21.52 -7.89
C ALA A 152 25.72 21.41 -9.02
N ARG A 153 25.46 20.52 -10.00
CA ARG A 153 26.30 20.38 -11.20
C ARG A 153 26.29 21.64 -12.06
N SER A 154 25.13 22.30 -12.22
CA SER A 154 25.01 23.57 -12.94
C SER A 154 25.86 24.68 -12.30
N HIS A 155 25.86 24.75 -10.97
CA HIS A 155 26.64 25.74 -10.22
C HIS A 155 28.13 25.37 -10.03
N LYS A 156 28.59 24.26 -10.62
CA LYS A 156 29.97 23.74 -10.50
C LYS A 156 30.44 23.50 -9.05
N ASP A 157 29.52 23.29 -8.11
CA ASP A 157 29.85 22.97 -6.72
C ASP A 157 30.28 21.50 -6.61
N THR A 158 31.59 21.27 -6.71
CA THR A 158 32.16 19.92 -6.79
C THR A 158 31.98 19.13 -5.49
N GLN A 159 31.97 19.81 -4.34
CA GLN A 159 31.75 19.17 -3.04
C GLN A 159 30.30 18.78 -2.85
N ALA A 160 29.35 19.64 -3.22
CA ALA A 160 27.94 19.30 -3.12
C ALA A 160 27.54 18.18 -4.09
N VAL A 161 28.13 18.17 -5.29
CA VAL A 161 27.89 17.11 -6.28
C VAL A 161 28.34 15.74 -5.76
N SER A 162 29.51 15.63 -5.11
CA SER A 162 29.95 14.33 -4.57
C SER A 162 29.01 13.84 -3.46
N VAL A 163 28.68 14.70 -2.50
CA VAL A 163 27.81 14.34 -1.37
C VAL A 163 26.40 13.96 -1.83
N LEU A 164 25.82 14.69 -2.79
CA LEU A 164 24.50 14.39 -3.34
C LEU A 164 24.51 13.13 -4.21
N SER A 165 25.60 12.87 -4.94
CA SER A 165 25.75 11.64 -5.74
C SER A 165 25.77 10.42 -4.84
N ASP A 166 26.60 10.45 -3.78
CA ASP A 166 26.66 9.37 -2.79
C ASP A 166 25.31 9.16 -2.11
N PHE A 167 24.60 10.24 -1.78
CA PHE A 167 23.28 10.15 -1.17
C PHE A 167 22.27 9.51 -2.14
N LEU A 168 22.25 9.94 -3.41
CA LEU A 168 21.34 9.40 -4.41
C LEU A 168 21.58 7.91 -4.65
N GLU A 169 22.85 7.49 -4.72
CA GLU A 169 23.20 6.08 -4.88
C GLU A 169 22.75 5.25 -3.68
N GLN A 170 23.04 5.70 -2.46
CA GLN A 170 22.60 5.03 -1.23
C GLN A 170 21.08 4.90 -1.16
N ALA A 171 20.35 5.96 -1.52
CA ALA A 171 18.90 5.96 -1.51
C ALA A 171 18.33 5.01 -2.57
N LYS A 172 18.90 4.96 -3.78
CA LYS A 172 18.52 4.01 -4.84
C LYS A 172 18.75 2.55 -4.45
N VAL A 173 19.90 2.23 -3.85
CA VAL A 173 20.21 0.87 -3.40
C VAL A 173 19.25 0.41 -2.30
N ARG A 174 18.69 1.35 -1.52
CA ARG A 174 17.85 1.05 -0.37
C ARG A 174 16.35 1.27 -0.58
N GLN A 175 15.86 1.14 -1.81
CA GLN A 175 14.43 1.26 -2.10
C GLN A 175 13.54 0.43 -1.17
N ILE A 176 12.44 1.04 -0.75
CA ILE A 176 11.44 0.43 0.12
C ILE A 176 10.43 -0.29 -0.73
N SER A 177 10.20 -1.54 -0.37
CA SER A 177 9.05 -2.30 -0.84
C SER A 177 8.43 -3.03 0.33
N PHE A 178 7.10 -2.98 0.41
CA PHE A 178 6.35 -3.75 1.39
C PHE A 178 6.01 -5.09 0.76
N THR A 179 6.72 -6.13 1.16
CA THR A 179 6.50 -7.50 0.67
C THR A 179 6.00 -8.38 1.79
N ALA A 180 4.97 -9.17 1.51
CA ALA A 180 4.46 -10.18 2.43
C ALA A 180 5.34 -11.43 2.33
N CYS A 181 6.29 -11.57 3.26
CA CYS A 181 7.29 -12.66 3.31
C CYS A 181 8.06 -12.89 1.98
N GLY A 182 8.19 -11.87 1.13
CA GLY A 182 8.80 -12.00 -0.21
C GLY A 182 7.93 -12.70 -1.27
N LEU A 183 6.70 -13.09 -0.94
CA LEU A 183 5.79 -13.76 -1.89
C LEU A 183 5.17 -12.78 -2.89
N PHE A 184 4.69 -11.64 -2.40
CA PHE A 184 4.12 -10.58 -3.23
C PHE A 184 4.28 -9.21 -2.56
N THR A 185 4.26 -8.17 -3.40
CA THR A 185 4.31 -6.77 -2.95
C THR A 185 2.90 -6.24 -2.68
N LEU A 186 2.70 -5.62 -1.51
CA LEU A 186 1.46 -4.95 -1.15
C LEU A 186 1.36 -3.61 -1.86
N ASN A 187 0.60 -3.57 -2.94
CA ASN A 187 0.29 -2.37 -3.70
C ASN A 187 -1.15 -2.40 -4.22
N LEU A 188 -1.61 -1.29 -4.81
CA LEU A 188 -2.95 -1.21 -5.37
C LEU A 188 -3.17 -2.19 -6.55
N ARG A 189 -2.11 -2.61 -7.24
CA ARG A 189 -2.21 -3.60 -8.32
C ARG A 189 -2.66 -4.96 -7.78
N LEU A 190 -2.13 -5.39 -6.63
CA LEU A 190 -2.53 -6.63 -5.98
C LEU A 190 -4.04 -6.65 -5.68
N VAL A 191 -4.58 -5.52 -5.20
CA VAL A 191 -6.02 -5.37 -4.94
C VAL A 191 -6.82 -5.58 -6.23
N CYS A 192 -6.42 -4.92 -7.32
CA CYS A 192 -7.07 -5.09 -8.63
C CYS A 192 -6.98 -6.54 -9.12
N THR A 193 -5.86 -7.22 -8.92
CA THR A 193 -5.68 -8.63 -9.28
C THR A 193 -6.61 -9.54 -8.48
N ILE A 194 -6.66 -9.41 -7.15
CA ILE A 194 -7.54 -10.23 -6.30
C ILE A 194 -9.01 -9.97 -6.64
N PHE A 195 -9.39 -8.70 -6.83
CA PHE A 195 -10.75 -8.35 -7.23
C PHE A 195 -11.12 -8.94 -8.59
N GLY A 196 -10.25 -8.79 -9.59
CA GLY A 196 -10.44 -9.35 -10.92
C GLY A 196 -10.61 -10.87 -10.89
N ILE A 197 -9.70 -11.58 -10.22
CA ILE A 197 -9.76 -13.05 -10.07
C ILE A 197 -11.05 -13.47 -9.37
N THR A 198 -11.40 -12.81 -8.25
CA THR A 198 -12.62 -13.12 -7.49
C THR A 198 -13.86 -12.90 -8.35
N MET A 199 -13.93 -11.80 -9.11
CA MET A 199 -15.04 -11.50 -9.99
C MET A 199 -15.14 -12.52 -11.14
N THR A 200 -14.03 -12.93 -11.74
CA THR A 200 -14.00 -13.97 -12.77
C THR A 200 -14.54 -15.29 -12.22
N TYR A 201 -14.06 -15.75 -11.06
CA TYR A 201 -14.58 -16.97 -10.43
C TYR A 201 -16.07 -16.85 -10.08
N PHE A 202 -16.51 -15.67 -9.63
CA PHE A 202 -17.92 -15.41 -9.35
C PHE A 202 -18.79 -15.55 -10.60
N ILE A 203 -18.39 -14.94 -11.72
CA ILE A 203 -19.10 -15.05 -13.01
C ILE A 203 -19.18 -16.51 -13.45
N VAL A 204 -18.05 -17.23 -13.38
CA VAL A 204 -17.98 -18.65 -13.76
C VAL A 204 -18.94 -19.49 -12.91
N LEU A 205 -18.97 -19.30 -11.58
CA LEU A 205 -19.89 -20.03 -10.70
C LEU A 205 -21.36 -19.76 -11.01
N VAL A 206 -21.71 -18.51 -11.32
CA VAL A 206 -23.07 -18.15 -11.73
C VAL A 206 -23.43 -18.85 -13.05
N GLN A 207 -22.54 -18.79 -14.05
CA GLN A 207 -22.75 -19.45 -15.35
C GLN A 207 -22.95 -20.97 -15.20
N PHE A 208 -22.09 -21.64 -14.42
CA PHE A 208 -22.23 -23.08 -14.17
C PHE A 208 -23.56 -23.43 -13.48
N LYS A 209 -24.03 -22.62 -12.53
CA LYS A 209 -25.35 -22.83 -11.93
C LYS A 209 -26.48 -22.69 -12.94
N THR A 210 -26.44 -21.66 -13.78
CA THR A 210 -27.48 -21.44 -14.80
C THR A 210 -27.52 -22.57 -15.83
N ALA A 211 -26.35 -23.02 -16.31
CA ALA A 211 -26.26 -24.15 -17.26
C ALA A 211 -26.69 -25.50 -16.63
N ALA A 212 -26.37 -25.73 -15.36
CA ALA A 212 -26.83 -26.92 -14.65
C ALA A 212 -28.34 -26.94 -14.42
N GLN A 213 -28.99 -25.77 -14.39
CA GLN A 213 -30.44 -25.66 -14.27
C GLN A 213 -31.15 -25.88 -15.61
N SER A 214 -30.61 -25.35 -16.73
CA SER A 214 -31.22 -25.56 -18.05
C SER A 214 -31.30 -27.04 -18.43
N THR A 215 -30.30 -27.84 -18.05
CA THR A 215 -30.23 -29.29 -18.34
C THR A 215 -31.21 -30.14 -17.51
N LYS A 216 -31.84 -29.59 -16.45
CA LYS A 216 -32.85 -30.31 -15.64
C LYS A 216 -34.30 -30.06 -16.08
N THR A 217 -34.49 -29.26 -17.13
CA THR A 217 -35.82 -28.83 -17.61
C THR A 217 -36.18 -29.44 -18.97
N GLU A 218 -35.30 -30.28 -19.52
CA GLU A 218 -35.58 -31.22 -20.62
C GLU A 218 -35.76 -32.63 -20.06
#